data_AF-A0A958ASH2-F1
#
_entry.id   AF-A0A958ASH2-F1
#
_cell.length_a   1.000
_cell.length_b   1.000
_cell.length_c   1.000
_cell.angle_alpha   90.00
_cell.angle_beta   90.00
_cell.angle_gamma   90.00
#
_symmetry.space_group_name_H-M   'P 1'
#
loop_
_entity.id
_entity.type
_entity.pdbx_description
1 polymer ?
#
loop_
_entity_poly.entity_id
_entity_poly.type
_entity_poly.pdbx_seq_one_letter_code
_entity_poly.pdbx_strand_id
1 'polypeptide(L)' 'MRFDEAHGFFHRDMMSPNNEQQKTVLSATDKNQALNQAITEIRENWVEYRRQYEEQYDGQK' A
#
# COMPACT_ATOMS: atom_id res chain seq x y z
N MET A 1 -2.50 0.04 -4.38
CA MET A 1 -2.07 0.19 -2.97
C MET A 1 -3.07 1.09 -2.25
N ARG A 2 -3.36 0.78 -0.98
CA ARG A 2 -4.27 1.52 -0.10
C ARG A 2 -3.66 1.61 1.30
N PHE A 3 -3.90 2.72 1.99
CA PHE A 3 -3.62 2.85 3.42
C PHE A 3 -4.92 3.06 4.19
N ASP A 4 -5.08 2.36 5.31
CA ASP A 4 -6.24 2.48 6.19
C ASP A 4 -5.87 2.26 7.66
N GLU A 5 -6.76 2.66 8.57
CA GLU A 5 -6.66 2.39 10.00
C GLU A 5 -7.78 1.43 10.38
N ALA A 6 -7.44 0.27 10.94
CA ALA A 6 -8.40 -0.71 11.41
C ALA A 6 -7.95 -1.30 12.75
N HIS A 7 -8.86 -1.42 13.72
CA HIS A 7 -8.57 -1.91 15.07
C HIS A 7 -7.43 -1.15 15.80
N GLY A 8 -7.23 0.13 15.48
CA GLY A 8 -6.14 0.95 16.04
C GLY A 8 -4.77 0.71 15.41
N PHE A 9 -4.71 -0.13 14.35
CA PHE A 9 -3.51 -0.40 13.59
C PHE A 9 -3.56 0.30 12.24
N PHE A 10 -2.45 0.95 11.88
CA PHE A 10 -2.26 1.53 10.57
C PHE A 10 -1.79 0.43 9.61
N HIS A 11 -2.46 0.29 8.47
CA HIS A 11 -2.20 -0.75 7.50
C HIS A 11 -1.81 -0.17 6.15
N ARG A 12 -0.90 -0.88 5.48
CA ARG A 12 -0.62 -0.76 4.05
C ARG A 12 -1.11 -2.03 3.36
N ASP A 13 -2.03 -1.84 2.44
CA ASP A 13 -2.61 -2.90 1.62
C ASP A 13 -2.06 -2.82 0.19
N MET A 14 -1.27 -3.81 -0.20
CA MET A 14 -0.83 -4.01 -1.57
C MET A 14 -1.83 -4.92 -2.28
N MET A 15 -2.35 -4.49 -3.43
CA MET A 15 -3.35 -5.24 -4.19
C MET A 15 -2.72 -5.70 -5.49
N SER A 16 -3.00 -6.94 -5.88
CA SER A 16 -2.56 -7.57 -7.11
C SER A 16 -3.74 -7.71 -8.09
N PRO A 17 -3.49 -7.82 -9.41
CA PRO A 17 -4.57 -7.89 -10.40
C PRO A 17 -5.44 -9.15 -10.32
N ASN A 18 -4.94 -10.20 -9.68
CA ASN A 18 -5.67 -11.43 -9.38
C ASN A 18 -6.59 -11.33 -8.14
N ASN A 19 -6.83 -10.11 -7.62
CA ASN A 19 -7.55 -9.80 -6.39
C ASN A 19 -6.86 -10.27 -5.09
N GLU A 20 -5.62 -10.72 -5.14
CA GLU A 20 -4.85 -10.95 -3.91
C GLU A 20 -4.50 -9.61 -3.24
N GLN A 21 -4.53 -9.61 -1.91
CA GLN A 21 -4.16 -8.46 -1.11
C GLN A 21 -3.17 -8.86 -0.03
N GLN A 22 -2.04 -8.17 0.02
CA GLN A 22 -1.06 -8.28 1.10
C GLN A 22 -1.22 -7.11 2.06
N LYS A 23 -1.63 -7.42 3.29
CA LYS A 23 -1.77 -6.44 4.38
C LYS A 23 -0.47 -6.38 5.19
N THR A 24 0.03 -5.18 5.44
CA THR A 24 1.18 -4.93 6.31
C THR A 24 0.77 -3.96 7.41
N VAL A 25 0.93 -4.36 8.68
CA VAL A 25 0.78 -3.45 9.82
C VAL A 25 2.01 -2.55 9.89
N LEU A 26 1.77 -1.25 10.04
CA LEU A 26 2.80 -0.22 10.19
C LEU A 26 2.71 0.40 11.57
N SER A 27 3.87 0.74 12.13
CA SER A 27 3.97 1.44 13.40
C SER A 27 3.86 2.94 13.19
N ALA A 28 2.89 3.54 13.87
CA ALA A 28 2.76 4.98 13.99
C ALA A 28 2.32 5.32 15.42
N THR A 29 2.89 6.41 15.94
CA THR A 29 2.64 6.92 17.29
C THR A 29 1.29 7.62 17.37
N ASP A 30 0.90 8.28 16.28
CA ASP A 30 -0.38 8.95 16.13
C ASP A 30 -0.82 8.99 14.65
N LYS A 31 -2.03 9.49 14.42
CA LYS A 31 -2.64 9.58 13.08
C LYS A 31 -1.90 10.56 12.16
N ASN A 32 -1.29 11.61 12.69
CA ASN A 32 -0.53 12.55 11.87
C ASN A 32 0.75 11.90 11.35
N GLN A 33 1.45 11.14 12.20
CA GLN A 33 2.61 10.37 11.78
C GLN A 33 2.22 9.32 10.74
N ALA A 34 1.13 8.56 10.98
CA ALA A 34 0.62 7.57 10.04
C ALA A 34 0.30 8.20 8.67
N LEU A 35 -0.42 9.32 8.66
CA LEU A 35 -0.78 10.03 7.42
C LEU A 35 0.45 10.53 6.68
N ASN A 36 1.42 11.12 7.38
CA ASN A 36 2.65 11.60 6.77
C ASN A 36 3.47 10.45 6.16
N GLN A 37 3.58 9.32 6.89
CA GLN A 37 4.21 8.11 6.36
C GLN A 37 3.50 7.62 5.09
N ALA A 38 2.17 7.58 5.08
CA ALA A 38 1.36 7.18 3.92
C ALA A 38 1.67 8.06 2.69
N ILE A 39 1.65 9.39 2.89
CA ILE A 39 1.86 10.37 1.83
C ILE A 39 3.27 10.24 1.26
N THR A 40 4.28 10.13 2.12
CA THR A 40 5.68 9.97 1.69
C THR A 40 5.85 8.67 0.93
N GLU A 41 5.37 7.53 1.46
CA GLU A 41 5.50 6.24 0.79
C GLU A 41 4.86 6.26 -0.62
N ILE A 42 3.64 6.81 -0.73
CA ILE A 42 2.96 6.93 -2.02
C ILE A 42 3.81 7.78 -2.98
N ARG A 43 4.28 8.95 -2.55
CA ARG A 43 5.05 9.85 -3.41
C ARG A 43 6.35 9.23 -3.90
N GLU A 44 7.05 8.51 -3.03
CA GLU A 44 8.36 7.94 -3.33
C GLU A 44 8.26 6.67 -4.17
N ASN A 45 7.22 5.84 -3.96
CA ASN A 45 7.16 4.49 -4.51
C ASN A 45 6.03 4.25 -5.52
N TRP A 46 5.19 5.25 -5.81
CA TRP A 46 4.02 5.08 -6.70
C TRP A 46 4.36 4.47 -8.06
N VAL A 47 5.46 4.94 -8.69
CA VAL A 47 5.89 4.46 -9.99
C VAL A 47 6.18 2.96 -9.96
N GLU A 48 6.86 2.49 -8.92
CA GLU A 48 7.18 1.07 -8.78
C GLU A 48 5.96 0.21 -8.46
N TYR A 49 5.07 0.69 -7.60
CA TYR A 49 3.83 -0.05 -7.30
C TYR A 49 2.96 -0.21 -8.54
N ARG A 50 2.87 0.85 -9.36
CA ARG A 50 2.15 0.79 -10.62
C ARG A 50 2.83 -0.16 -11.60
N ARG A 51 4.15 -0.08 -11.77
CA ARG A 51 4.92 -0.97 -12.65
C ARG A 51 4.72 -2.43 -12.26
N GLN A 52 4.87 -2.76 -10.98
CA GLN A 52 4.66 -4.13 -10.47
C GLN A 52 3.24 -4.64 -10.75
N TYR A 53 2.23 -3.78 -10.58
CA TYR A 53 0.85 -4.14 -10.88
C TYR A 53 0.65 -4.42 -12.37
N GLU A 54 1.18 -3.57 -13.25
CA GLU A 54 1.11 -3.73 -14.71
C GLU A 54 1.85 -5.00 -15.16
N GLU A 55 3.04 -5.28 -14.63
CA GLU A 55 3.79 -6.52 -14.91
C GLU A 55 3.03 -7.78 -14.51
N GLN A 56 2.42 -7.78 -13.32
CA GLN A 56 1.57 -8.89 -12.89
C GLN A 56 0.32 -9.03 -13.76
N TYR A 57 -0.25 -7.92 -14.22
CA TYR A 57 -1.45 -7.93 -15.05
C TYR A 57 -1.16 -8.48 -16.45
N ASP A 58 -0.06 -8.06 -17.08
CA ASP A 58 0.33 -8.54 -18.40
C ASP A 58 0.79 -10.00 -18.37
N GLY A 59 1.40 -10.47 -17.27
CA GLY A 59 1.72 -11.88 -17.07
C GLY A 59 0.50 -12.78 -16.82
N GLN A 60 -0.71 -12.22 -16.65
CA GLN A 60 -1.97 -12.95 -16.51
C GLN A 60 -2.76 -13.08 -17.82
N LYS A 61 -2.32 -12.42 -18.90
CA LYS A 61 -2.91 -12.55 -20.25
C LYS A 61 -2.38 -13.79 -20.96
#